data_AF-A0A970W587-F1
#
_entry.id   AF-A0A970W587-F1
#
_cell.length_a   1.000
_cell.length_b   1.000
_cell.length_c   1.000
_cell.angle_alpha   90.00
_cell.angle_beta   90.00
_cell.angle_gamma   90.00
#
_symmetry.space_group_name_H-M   'P 1'
#
loop_
_entity.id
_entity.type
_entity.pdbx_description
1 polymer ?
#
loop_
_entity_poly.entity_id
_entity_poly.type
_entity_poly.pdbx_seq_one_letter_code
_entity_poly.pdbx_strand_id
1 'polypeptide(L)' 'GRVVADTCMVVAPVEELGLRALATNSAKAAFYAPSHSGVSARFGALAQCLDAARTGRWGG' A
#
# COMPACT_ATOMS: atom_id res chain seq x y z
N GLY A 1 15.38 2.97 2.70
CA GLY A 1 14.06 2.32 2.63
C GLY A 1 14.23 0.83 2.47
N ARG A 2 13.19 0.03 2.74
CA ARG A 2 13.18 -1.42 2.48
C ARG A 2 12.40 -1.69 1.20
N VAL A 3 12.98 -2.43 0.26
CA VAL A 3 12.31 -2.88 -0.97
C VAL A 3 12.10 -4.39 -0.84
N VAL A 4 10.89 -4.85 -1.17
CA VAL A 4 10.51 -6.27 -1.13
C VAL A 4 9.99 -6.64 -2.51
N ALA A 5 10.48 -7.74 -3.06
CA ALA A 5 10.02 -8.31 -4.31
C ALA A 5 9.78 -9.79 -4.09
N ASP A 6 8.51 -10.17 -4.07
CA ASP A 6 8.06 -11.54 -3.82
C ASP A 6 6.79 -11.77 -4.65
N THR A 7 5.63 -11.49 -4.06
CA THR A 7 4.31 -11.64 -4.67
C THR A 7 3.55 -10.31 -4.74
N CYS A 8 2.33 -10.34 -5.28
CA CYS A 8 1.46 -9.15 -5.32
C CYS A 8 1.13 -8.69 -3.89
N MET A 9 1.02 -7.39 -3.66
CA MET A 9 0.63 -6.77 -2.37
C MET A 9 -0.65 -7.33 -1.74
N VAL A 10 -1.51 -7.99 -2.52
CA VAL A 10 -2.72 -8.65 -1.99
C VAL A 10 -2.39 -9.93 -1.22
N VAL A 11 -1.34 -10.66 -1.60
CA VAL A 11 -1.00 -11.98 -1.04
C VAL A 11 0.40 -12.02 -0.41
N ALA A 12 1.15 -10.94 -0.52
CA ALA A 12 2.37 -10.76 0.25
C ALA A 12 2.04 -10.81 1.75
N PRO A 13 2.98 -11.23 2.62
CA PRO A 13 2.76 -11.29 4.07
C PRO A 13 2.78 -9.88 4.70
N VAL A 14 1.83 -9.03 4.32
CA VAL A 14 1.78 -7.60 4.67
C VAL A 14 1.66 -7.40 6.19
N GLU A 15 0.95 -8.29 6.89
CA GLU A 15 0.83 -8.25 8.35
C GLU A 15 2.18 -8.42 9.05
N GLU A 16 3.04 -9.30 8.56
CA GLU A 16 4.38 -9.54 9.10
C GLU A 16 5.32 -8.36 8.85
N LEU A 17 5.02 -7.54 7.84
CA LEU A 17 5.76 -6.31 7.56
C LEU A 17 5.47 -5.19 8.57
N GLY A 18 4.48 -5.36 9.46
CA GLY A 18 4.10 -4.36 10.46
C GLY A 18 3.49 -3.09 9.85
N LEU A 19 2.99 -3.17 8.62
CA LEU A 19 2.39 -2.03 7.91
C LEU A 19 0.96 -1.82 8.37
N ARG A 20 0.59 -0.56 8.64
CA ARG A 20 -0.78 -0.18 9.03
C ARG A 20 -1.57 0.51 7.91
N ALA A 21 -0.87 1.00 6.90
CA ALA A 21 -1.42 1.74 5.78
C ALA A 21 -0.63 1.48 4.50
N LEU A 22 -1.35 1.47 3.38
CA LEU A 22 -0.84 1.26 2.03
C LEU A 22 -1.33 2.39 1.12
N ALA A 23 -0.41 3.00 0.38
CA ALA A 23 -0.71 3.85 -0.77
C ALA A 23 -0.41 3.06 -2.06
N THR A 24 -1.38 2.98 -2.98
CA THR A 24 -1.22 2.20 -4.21
C THR A 24 -2.02 2.79 -5.37
N ASN A 25 -1.48 2.65 -6.58
CA ASN A 25 -2.19 2.92 -7.83
C ASN A 25 -2.81 1.65 -8.45
N SER A 26 -2.81 0.53 -7.72
CA SER A 26 -3.45 -0.72 -8.13
C SER A 26 -4.83 -0.85 -7.50
N ALA A 27 -5.87 -0.82 -8.35
CA ALA A 27 -7.25 -1.00 -7.89
C ALA A 27 -7.45 -2.36 -7.20
N LYS A 28 -6.80 -3.42 -7.71
CA LYS A 28 -6.84 -4.76 -7.10
C LYS A 28 -6.27 -4.75 -5.69
N ALA A 29 -5.11 -4.11 -5.48
CA ALA A 29 -4.49 -4.03 -4.17
C ALA A 29 -5.34 -3.17 -3.22
N ALA A 30 -5.83 -2.02 -3.68
CA ALA A 30 -6.67 -1.13 -2.88
C ALA A 30 -7.97 -1.79 -2.42
N PHE A 31 -8.57 -2.63 -3.27
CA PHE A 31 -9.82 -3.33 -2.96
C PHE A 31 -9.62 -4.50 -2.00
N TYR A 32 -8.64 -5.38 -2.25
CA TYR A 32 -8.51 -6.61 -1.47
C TYR A 32 -7.64 -6.48 -0.21
N ALA A 33 -6.62 -5.61 -0.18
CA ALA A 33 -5.70 -5.54 0.95
C ALA A 33 -6.36 -5.21 2.30
N PRO A 34 -7.39 -4.32 2.38
CA PRO A 34 -8.09 -4.08 3.64
C PRO A 34 -8.81 -5.30 4.20
N SER A 35 -9.48 -6.07 3.33
CA SER A 35 -10.21 -7.28 3.75
C SER A 35 -9.30 -8.49 3.94
N HIS A 36 -8.19 -8.58 3.20
CA HIS A 36 -7.28 -9.72 3.22
C HIS A 36 -6.24 -9.62 4.32
N SER A 37 -5.66 -8.42 4.53
CA SER A 37 -4.54 -8.20 5.43
C SER A 37 -4.77 -7.13 6.50
N GLY A 38 -5.99 -6.60 6.61
CA GLY A 38 -6.36 -5.62 7.64
C GLY A 38 -5.70 -4.23 7.48
N VAL A 39 -4.94 -3.99 6.41
CA VAL A 39 -4.26 -2.72 6.18
C VAL A 39 -5.19 -1.68 5.56
N SER A 40 -5.13 -0.44 6.06
CA SER A 40 -5.87 0.66 5.41
C SER A 40 -5.27 0.98 4.04
N ALA A 41 -6.10 1.16 3.02
CA ALA A 41 -5.63 1.45 1.66
C ALA A 41 -6.00 2.87 1.21
N ARG A 42 -5.08 3.50 0.49
CA ARG A 42 -5.25 4.76 -0.24
C ARG A 42 -5.00 4.49 -1.72
N PHE A 43 -6.01 4.76 -2.54
CA PHE A 43 -5.94 4.57 -3.99
C PHE A 43 -5.80 5.93 -4.68
N GLY A 44 -4.82 6.05 -5.58
CA GLY A 44 -4.57 7.30 -6.29
C GLY A 44 -3.55 7.15 -7.42
N ALA A 45 -3.21 8.26 -8.05
CA ALA A 45 -2.20 8.29 -9.10
C ALA A 45 -0.80 7.92 -8.56
N LEU A 46 0.08 7.46 -9.44
CA LEU A 46 1.48 7.14 -9.07
C LEU A 46 2.17 8.35 -8.43
N ALA A 47 1.94 9.57 -8.97
CA ALA A 47 2.49 10.80 -8.41
C ALA A 47 2.06 11.01 -6.94
N GLN A 48 0.79 10.80 -6.61
CA GLN A 48 0.29 10.89 -5.23
C GLN A 48 0.93 9.84 -4.32
N CYS A 49 1.13 8.61 -4.82
CA CYS A 49 1.82 7.56 -4.07
C CYS A 49 3.28 7.94 -3.77
N LEU A 50 3.98 8.55 -4.74
CA LEU A 50 5.36 9.03 -4.57
C LEU A 50 5.43 10.22 -3.60
N ASP A 51 4.48 11.16 -3.68
CA ASP A 51 4.41 12.28 -2.73
C ASP A 51 4.13 11.79 -1.31
N ALA A 52 3.23 10.81 -1.14
CA ALA A 52 2.98 10.18 0.14
C ALA A 52 4.21 9.43 0.67
N ALA A 53 4.95 8.73 -0.19
CA ALA A 53 6.20 8.06 0.18
C ALA A 53 7.29 9.06 0.62
N ARG A 54 7.35 10.24 -0.01
CA ARG A 54 8.34 11.29 0.33
C ARG A 54 7.97 12.04 1.62
N THR A 55 6.69 12.31 1.84
CA THR A 55 6.21 13.19 2.93
C THR A 55 5.69 12.43 4.15
N GLY A 56 5.39 11.14 4.01
CA GLY A 56 4.73 10.33 5.03
C GLY A 56 3.25 10.69 5.25
N ARG A 57 2.65 11.50 4.37
CA ARG A 57 1.28 11.99 4.50
C ARG A 57 0.50 11.73 3.21
N TRP A 58 -0.75 11.31 3.34
CA TRP A 58 -1.65 11.23 2.19
C TRP A 58 -2.30 12.60 1.96
N GLY A 59 -1.99 13.25 0.83
CA GLY A 59 -2.73 14.39 0.32
C GLY A 59 -3.86 13.90 -0.58
N GLY A 60 -5.08 14.34 -0.31
CA GLY A 60 -6.27 13.98 -1.10
C GLY A 60 -6.13 14.33 -2.58
#